data_AF-A0A8T7IWQ1-F1
#
_entry.id   AF-A0A8T7IWQ1-F1
#
_cell.length_a   1.000
_cell.length_b   1.000
_cell.length_c   1.000
_cell.angle_alpha   90.00
_cell.angle_beta   90.00
_cell.angle_gamma   90.00
#
_symmetry.space_group_name_H-M   'P 1'
#
loop_
_entity.id
_entity.type
_entity.pdbx_description
1 polymer ?
#
loop_
_entity_poly.entity_id
_entity_poly.type
_entity_poly.pdbx_seq_one_letter_code
_entity_poly.pdbx_strand_id
1 'polypeptide(L)'
;MNSVEQRLLAANDLTQQDVFNGLEILLSHKLDYADLYFQNSAHESWVMEDGIIKDGSYNLEQGVGVRAISGEKTGLSYSDQLSASAINEAAKTARSISAAGVHAKQKAFVTTQAKAMYQPCQPIAKMSNDDKVALLKSVDAYIRKQSPEAQNIVVSLTGVYEQVLVAASDGTWATDIRPLIRLNCSVVMEKNGRRERGGSGVGGRTDYGYFLEMVDGQLRYEQIANEAIKMAKVNLEAIDAPAGTMPVILGSGWPGVLLHEAVGHGLEGDFNRKGSSNYSGKIGEVVASELCTIVDNGAMFDRRGSISIDDEGVPAQ
;
A
#
# COMPACT_ATOMS: atom_id res chain seq x y z
N MET A 1 2.22 2.13 -26.69
CA MET A 1 2.44 2.90 -25.45
C MET A 1 1.18 2.78 -24.60
N ASN A 2 1.27 2.25 -23.39
CA ASN A 2 0.10 2.05 -22.52
C ASN A 2 -0.27 3.35 -21.76
N SER A 3 -1.37 3.36 -21.00
CA SER A 3 -1.85 4.56 -20.30
C SER A 3 -0.89 5.06 -19.21
N VAL A 4 -0.10 4.17 -18.60
CA VAL A 4 0.94 4.53 -17.63
C VAL A 4 2.09 5.26 -18.34
N GLU A 5 2.60 4.69 -19.42
CA GLU A 5 3.66 5.30 -20.23
C GLU A 5 3.23 6.65 -20.81
N GLN A 6 1.96 6.77 -21.24
CA GLN A 6 1.41 8.06 -21.68
C GLN A 6 1.42 9.09 -20.55
N ARG A 7 1.05 8.69 -19.32
CA ARG A 7 0.97 9.60 -18.17
C ARG A 7 2.34 9.97 -17.61
N LEU A 8 3.24 9.00 -17.45
CA LEU A 8 4.53 9.19 -16.79
C LEU A 8 5.61 9.66 -17.75
N LEU A 9 5.56 9.23 -19.02
CA LEU A 9 6.58 9.59 -20.01
C LEU A 9 6.06 10.67 -20.98
N ALA A 10 5.09 10.32 -21.84
CA ALA A 10 4.71 11.20 -22.94
C ALA A 10 4.14 12.56 -22.49
N ALA A 11 3.36 12.58 -21.40
CA ALA A 11 2.82 13.82 -20.83
C ALA A 11 3.88 14.74 -20.17
N ASN A 12 5.10 14.21 -19.98
CA ASN A 12 6.25 14.92 -19.42
C ASN A 12 7.37 15.10 -20.46
N ASP A 13 7.04 15.01 -21.76
CA ASP A 13 7.98 15.10 -22.87
C ASP A 13 9.16 14.11 -22.77
N LEU A 14 8.93 12.97 -22.12
CA LEU A 14 9.89 11.88 -21.98
C LEU A 14 9.59 10.76 -22.98
N THR A 15 10.67 10.14 -23.45
CA THR A 15 10.63 8.96 -24.31
C THR A 15 11.29 7.77 -23.62
N GLN A 16 11.07 6.56 -24.15
CA GLN A 16 11.82 5.38 -23.72
C GLN A 16 13.34 5.56 -23.90
N GLN A 17 13.76 6.39 -24.87
CA GLN A 17 15.18 6.70 -25.08
C GLN A 17 15.75 7.55 -23.93
N ASP A 18 14.97 8.45 -23.34
CA ASP A 18 15.43 9.24 -22.19
C ASP A 18 15.66 8.35 -20.96
N VAL A 19 14.76 7.38 -20.73
CA VAL A 19 14.92 6.34 -19.70
C VAL A 19 16.16 5.49 -19.98
N PHE A 20 16.36 5.09 -21.24
CA PHE A 20 17.53 4.35 -21.68
C PHE A 20 18.83 5.12 -21.40
N ASN A 21 18.87 6.41 -21.74
CA ASN A 21 20.03 7.29 -21.52
C ASN A 21 20.32 7.46 -20.02
N GLY A 22 19.29 7.54 -19.17
CA GLY A 22 19.45 7.61 -17.72
C GLY A 22 20.15 6.38 -17.14
N LEU A 23 19.80 5.18 -17.62
CA LEU A 23 20.49 3.94 -17.26
C LEU A 23 21.94 3.90 -17.79
N GLU A 24 22.22 4.41 -19.00
CA GLU A 24 23.59 4.49 -19.51
C GLU A 24 24.49 5.40 -18.66
N ILE A 25 23.93 6.48 -18.09
CA ILE A 25 24.64 7.34 -17.13
C ILE A 25 25.01 6.53 -15.88
N LEU A 26 24.10 5.72 -15.34
CA LEU A 26 24.38 4.87 -14.17
C LEU A 26 25.48 3.85 -14.49
N LEU A 27 25.37 3.16 -15.63
CA LEU A 27 26.25 2.08 -16.06
C LEU A 27 27.62 2.55 -16.59
N SER A 28 27.91 3.84 -16.55
CA SER A 28 29.28 4.33 -16.67
C SER A 28 30.11 4.07 -15.41
N HIS A 29 29.50 3.55 -14.35
CA HIS A 29 30.15 3.08 -13.12
C HIS A 29 30.04 1.55 -12.99
N LYS A 30 30.88 0.95 -12.14
CA LYS A 30 30.84 -0.50 -11.89
C LYS A 30 29.64 -0.86 -11.01
N LEU A 31 28.51 -1.18 -11.63
CA LEU A 31 27.26 -1.53 -10.97
C LEU A 31 26.84 -2.94 -11.37
N ASP A 32 26.21 -3.66 -10.44
CA ASP A 32 25.59 -4.96 -10.68
C ASP A 32 24.15 -4.79 -11.19
N TYR A 33 23.47 -3.74 -10.73
CA TYR A 33 22.09 -3.41 -11.10
C TYR A 33 21.85 -1.90 -10.99
N ALA A 34 20.96 -1.39 -11.84
CA ALA A 34 20.46 -0.03 -11.75
C ALA A 34 19.01 0.02 -12.25
N ASP A 35 18.19 0.88 -11.65
CA ASP A 35 16.83 1.13 -12.09
C ASP A 35 16.37 2.57 -11.94
N LEU A 36 15.32 2.87 -12.69
CA LEU A 36 14.54 4.09 -12.59
C LEU A 36 13.10 3.68 -12.27
N TYR A 37 12.57 4.21 -11.18
CA TYR A 37 11.20 4.01 -10.72
C TYR A 37 10.43 5.32 -10.85
N PHE A 38 9.40 5.33 -11.69
CA PHE A 38 8.56 6.48 -11.98
C PHE A 38 7.21 6.30 -11.30
N GLN A 39 6.68 7.37 -10.71
CA GLN A 39 5.40 7.33 -10.03
C GLN A 39 4.59 8.61 -10.29
N ASN A 40 3.28 8.45 -10.39
CA ASN A 40 2.31 9.51 -10.20
C ASN A 40 1.19 8.99 -9.31
N SER A 41 0.87 9.71 -8.24
CA SER A 41 -0.12 9.33 -7.25
C SER A 41 -1.08 10.50 -6.99
N ALA A 42 -2.36 10.19 -6.96
CA ALA A 42 -3.40 11.08 -6.46
C ALA A 42 -4.00 10.46 -5.21
N HIS A 43 -4.03 11.21 -4.12
CA HIS A 43 -4.63 10.82 -2.85
C HIS A 43 -5.74 11.80 -2.48
N GLU A 44 -6.89 11.29 -2.07
CA GLU A 44 -7.94 12.09 -1.45
C GLU A 44 -8.31 11.52 -0.08
N SER A 45 -8.68 12.41 0.84
CA SER A 45 -9.22 12.03 2.14
C SER A 45 -10.36 12.96 2.53
N TRP A 46 -11.42 12.38 3.07
CA TRP A 46 -12.59 13.07 3.59
C TRP A 46 -12.82 12.62 5.03
N VAL A 47 -12.99 13.57 5.95
CA VAL A 47 -13.26 13.28 7.36
C VAL A 47 -14.53 13.99 7.78
N MET A 48 -15.48 13.20 8.28
CA MET A 48 -16.70 13.69 8.88
C MET A 48 -16.68 13.43 10.38
N GLU A 49 -17.06 14.45 11.15
CA GLU A 49 -17.28 14.33 12.58
C GLU A 49 -18.65 14.92 12.92
N ASP A 50 -19.46 14.12 13.58
CA ASP A 50 -20.80 14.48 14.04
C ASP A 50 -21.71 15.09 12.96
N GLY A 51 -21.76 14.43 11.80
CA GLY A 51 -22.58 14.81 10.65
C GLY A 51 -22.05 16.01 9.85
N ILE A 52 -20.90 16.59 10.24
CA ILE A 52 -20.27 17.73 9.58
C ILE A 52 -18.95 17.29 8.96
N ILE A 53 -18.73 17.63 7.69
CA ILE A 53 -17.40 17.44 7.05
C ILE A 53 -16.42 18.40 7.75
N LYS A 54 -15.46 17.83 8.46
CA LYS A 54 -14.42 18.58 9.20
C LYS A 54 -13.20 18.86 8.35
N ASP A 55 -12.83 17.89 7.52
CA ASP A 55 -11.61 17.96 6.72
C ASP A 55 -11.79 17.28 5.37
N GLY A 56 -11.06 17.78 4.39
CA GLY A 56 -11.04 17.33 3.01
C GLY A 56 -9.70 17.70 2.40
N SER A 57 -8.97 16.70 1.91
CA SER A 57 -7.65 16.91 1.28
C SER A 57 -7.56 16.22 -0.07
N TYR A 58 -6.76 16.81 -0.95
CA TYR A 58 -6.37 16.24 -2.23
C TYR A 58 -4.88 16.50 -2.45
N ASN A 59 -4.10 15.43 -2.57
CA ASN A 59 -2.66 15.45 -2.71
C ASN A 59 -2.28 14.84 -4.06
N LEU A 60 -1.41 15.54 -4.80
CA LEU A 60 -0.80 15.03 -6.01
C LEU A 60 0.69 14.89 -5.78
N GLU A 61 1.21 13.71 -6.06
CA GLU A 61 2.63 13.40 -6.01
C GLU A 61 3.07 12.82 -7.34
N GLN A 62 4.29 13.15 -7.76
CA GLN A 62 4.93 12.54 -8.91
C GLN A 62 6.44 12.62 -8.74
N GLY A 63 7.15 11.73 -9.41
CA GLY A 63 8.59 11.77 -9.38
C GLY A 63 9.26 10.55 -9.98
N VAL A 64 10.59 10.60 -9.98
CA VAL A 64 11.45 9.50 -10.37
C VAL A 64 12.47 9.22 -9.27
N GLY A 65 12.55 7.96 -8.83
CA GLY A 65 13.62 7.43 -8.01
C GLY A 65 14.62 6.67 -8.87
N VAL A 66 15.92 6.78 -8.54
CA VAL A 66 17.00 6.16 -9.32
C VAL A 66 17.95 5.43 -8.36
N ARG A 67 18.16 4.13 -8.61
CA ARG A 67 19.08 3.31 -7.80
C ARG A 67 20.30 2.86 -8.60
N ALA A 68 21.43 2.82 -7.92
CA ALA A 68 22.68 2.24 -8.38
C ALA A 68 23.16 1.21 -7.34
N ILE A 69 23.28 -0.06 -7.72
CA ILE A 69 23.64 -1.15 -6.80
C ILE A 69 24.99 -1.75 -7.18
N SER A 70 25.86 -1.93 -6.19
CA SER A 70 27.13 -2.66 -6.32
C SER A 70 27.40 -3.46 -5.05
N GLY A 71 27.29 -4.78 -5.16
CA GLY A 71 27.30 -5.73 -4.04
C GLY A 71 26.24 -5.36 -3.02
N GLU A 72 26.69 -5.01 -1.80
CA GLU A 72 25.81 -4.62 -0.70
C GLU A 72 25.49 -3.12 -0.65
N LYS A 73 26.06 -2.32 -1.57
CA LYS A 73 25.94 -0.86 -1.55
C LYS A 73 24.82 -0.41 -2.49
N THR A 74 24.01 0.53 -2.02
CA THR A 74 22.98 1.19 -2.82
C THR A 74 23.20 2.70 -2.78
N GLY A 75 23.39 3.29 -3.95
CA GLY A 75 23.24 4.72 -4.16
C GLY A 75 21.81 5.01 -4.59
N LEU A 76 21.17 5.99 -3.95
CA LEU A 76 19.79 6.38 -4.23
C LEU A 76 19.74 7.91 -4.40
N SER A 77 19.02 8.35 -5.42
CA SER A 77 18.65 9.75 -5.62
C SER A 77 17.26 9.79 -6.26
N TYR A 78 16.53 10.87 -6.04
CA TYR A 78 15.17 11.03 -6.56
C TYR A 78 14.85 12.49 -6.86
N SER A 79 13.77 12.71 -7.61
CA SER A 79 13.24 14.03 -7.93
C SER A 79 11.72 13.99 -7.96
N ASP A 80 11.09 15.06 -7.48
CA ASP A 80 9.62 15.25 -7.56
C ASP A 80 9.17 15.78 -8.94
N GLN A 81 10.09 15.79 -9.91
CA GLN A 81 9.85 16.19 -11.29
C GLN A 81 10.14 15.04 -12.24
N LEU A 82 9.27 14.90 -13.23
CA LEU A 82 9.45 13.98 -14.35
C LEU A 82 10.01 14.76 -15.53
N SER A 83 11.33 14.72 -15.71
CA SER A 83 12.02 15.35 -16.85
C SER A 83 13.35 14.68 -17.13
N ALA A 84 13.86 14.83 -18.36
CA ALA A 84 15.13 14.23 -18.75
C ALA A 84 16.30 14.77 -17.92
N SER A 85 16.27 16.05 -17.54
CA SER A 85 17.28 16.64 -16.65
C SER A 85 17.22 16.04 -15.25
N ALA A 86 16.03 15.87 -14.67
CA ALA A 86 15.85 15.27 -13.35
C ALA A 86 16.36 13.82 -13.30
N ILE A 87 16.03 13.02 -14.32
CA ILE A 87 16.55 11.65 -14.49
C ILE A 87 18.08 11.67 -14.52
N ASN A 88 18.67 12.53 -15.35
CA ASN A 88 20.12 12.58 -15.55
C ASN A 88 20.87 13.04 -14.28
N GLU A 89 20.31 14.00 -13.53
CA GLU A 89 20.88 14.48 -12.27
C GLU A 89 20.80 13.44 -11.17
N ALA A 90 19.64 12.78 -11.02
CA ALA A 90 19.47 11.69 -10.07
C ALA A 90 20.40 10.51 -10.40
N ALA A 91 20.52 10.14 -11.67
CA ALA A 91 21.44 9.10 -12.14
C ALA A 91 22.91 9.42 -11.84
N LYS A 92 23.35 10.66 -12.10
CA LYS A 92 24.72 11.12 -11.78
C LYS A 92 25.01 11.06 -10.28
N THR A 93 24.00 11.35 -9.45
CA THR A 93 24.12 11.34 -7.99
C THR A 93 24.17 9.90 -7.47
N ALA A 94 23.22 9.05 -7.87
CA ALA A 94 23.11 7.67 -7.42
C ALA A 94 24.36 6.84 -7.78
N ARG A 95 24.89 6.97 -9.01
CA ARG A 95 26.08 6.20 -9.44
C ARG A 95 27.35 6.49 -8.64
N SER A 96 27.42 7.62 -7.92
CA SER A 96 28.60 8.01 -7.13
C SER A 96 28.95 7.03 -6.01
N ILE A 97 28.04 6.11 -5.67
CA ILE A 97 28.26 5.02 -4.71
C ILE A 97 29.39 4.05 -5.13
N SER A 98 29.65 3.94 -6.43
CA SER A 98 30.66 3.04 -6.98
C SER A 98 31.72 3.82 -7.76
N ALA A 99 32.88 3.20 -7.98
CA ALA A 99 33.93 3.78 -8.80
C ALA A 99 33.52 3.81 -10.29
N ALA A 100 34.10 4.76 -11.03
CA ALA A 100 33.98 4.79 -12.48
C ALA A 100 34.38 3.43 -13.10
N GLY A 101 33.65 3.02 -14.13
CA GLY A 101 33.79 1.73 -14.78
C GLY A 101 33.91 1.86 -16.29
N VAL A 102 34.05 0.71 -16.96
CA VAL A 102 33.82 0.66 -18.41
C VAL A 102 32.32 0.74 -18.62
N HIS A 103 31.86 1.57 -19.55
CA HIS A 103 30.45 1.66 -19.96
C HIS A 103 29.91 0.25 -20.25
N ALA A 104 29.19 -0.33 -19.29
CA ALA A 104 28.51 -1.59 -19.49
C ALA A 104 27.28 -1.33 -20.34
N LYS A 105 27.05 -2.16 -21.36
CA LYS A 105 25.82 -2.09 -22.15
C LYS A 105 24.67 -2.63 -21.30
N GLN A 106 23.62 -1.83 -21.11
CA GLN A 106 22.36 -2.36 -20.61
C GLN A 106 21.72 -3.32 -21.62
N LYS A 107 20.89 -4.21 -21.10
CA LYS A 107 20.03 -5.06 -21.94
C LYS A 107 18.93 -4.21 -22.57
N ALA A 108 18.40 -4.68 -23.69
CA ALA A 108 17.19 -4.11 -24.27
C ALA A 108 16.01 -4.32 -23.32
N PHE A 109 15.10 -3.34 -23.27
CA PHE A 109 13.90 -3.44 -22.47
C PHE A 109 12.98 -4.55 -22.95
N VAL A 110 12.45 -5.32 -22.01
CA VAL A 110 11.47 -6.40 -22.20
C VAL A 110 10.31 -6.11 -21.27
N THR A 111 9.12 -5.97 -21.86
CA THR A 111 7.91 -5.70 -21.08
C THR A 111 7.56 -6.88 -20.18
N THR A 112 7.50 -6.66 -18.87
CA THR A 112 7.04 -7.67 -17.91
C THR A 112 5.60 -8.05 -18.19
N GLN A 113 5.34 -9.35 -18.31
CA GLN A 113 3.99 -9.90 -18.39
C GLN A 113 3.55 -10.30 -16.98
N ALA A 114 2.58 -9.57 -16.43
CA ALA A 114 2.00 -9.83 -15.12
C ALA A 114 0.48 -9.95 -15.20
N LYS A 115 -0.09 -10.80 -14.35
CA LYS A 115 -1.55 -10.90 -14.20
C LYS A 115 -2.03 -9.71 -13.37
N ALA A 116 -3.00 -8.97 -13.88
CA ALA A 116 -3.63 -7.90 -13.13
C ALA A 116 -4.37 -8.46 -11.90
N MET A 117 -4.00 -8.02 -10.70
CA MET A 117 -4.64 -8.45 -9.44
C MET A 117 -5.80 -7.55 -9.02
N TYR A 118 -6.01 -6.44 -9.73
CA TYR A 118 -7.07 -5.47 -9.51
C TYR A 118 -7.40 -4.76 -10.82
N GLN A 119 -8.60 -4.19 -10.90
CA GLN A 119 -8.99 -3.38 -12.04
C GLN A 119 -8.22 -2.05 -12.06
N PRO A 120 -7.77 -1.56 -13.23
CA PRO A 120 -7.10 -0.27 -13.35
C PRO A 120 -8.11 0.90 -13.30
N CYS A 121 -8.99 0.91 -12.30
CA CYS A 121 -10.00 1.95 -12.12
C CYS A 121 -9.43 3.14 -11.35
N GLN A 122 -9.80 4.37 -11.73
CA GLN A 122 -9.48 5.57 -10.95
C GLN A 122 -10.59 5.86 -9.93
N PRO A 123 -10.44 5.46 -8.65
CA PRO A 123 -11.54 5.48 -7.67
C PRO A 123 -12.01 6.90 -7.36
N ILE A 124 -11.08 7.86 -7.33
CA ILE A 124 -11.33 9.25 -6.94
C ILE A 124 -12.35 9.92 -7.85
N ALA A 125 -12.20 9.77 -9.17
CA ALA A 125 -13.07 10.43 -10.14
C ALA A 125 -14.36 9.65 -10.43
N LYS A 126 -14.43 8.38 -10.02
CA LYS A 126 -15.55 7.48 -10.35
C LYS A 126 -16.80 7.73 -9.50
N MET A 127 -16.64 8.30 -8.30
CA MET A 127 -17.74 8.71 -7.43
C MET A 127 -17.72 10.23 -7.29
N SER A 128 -18.88 10.89 -7.37
CA SER A 128 -18.96 12.34 -7.20
C SER A 128 -18.67 12.74 -5.75
N ASN A 129 -18.25 13.98 -5.52
CA ASN A 129 -18.02 14.47 -4.15
C ASN A 129 -19.31 14.46 -3.32
N ASP A 130 -20.45 14.74 -3.94
CA ASP A 130 -21.76 14.69 -3.26
C ASP A 130 -22.11 13.26 -2.83
N ASP A 131 -21.83 12.27 -3.67
CA ASP A 131 -22.05 10.85 -3.33
C ASP A 131 -21.08 10.36 -2.24
N LYS A 132 -19.82 10.80 -2.25
CA LYS A 132 -18.86 10.51 -1.16
C LYS A 132 -19.34 11.08 0.17
N VAL A 133 -19.81 12.33 0.17
CA VAL A 133 -20.38 12.98 1.36
C VAL A 133 -21.67 12.26 1.79
N ALA A 134 -22.52 11.84 0.84
CA ALA A 134 -23.73 11.07 1.14
C ALA A 134 -23.42 9.71 1.77
N LEU A 135 -22.35 9.02 1.33
CA LEU A 135 -21.86 7.81 1.95
C LEU A 135 -21.44 8.05 3.41
N LEU A 136 -20.60 9.07 3.66
CA LEU A 136 -20.17 9.43 5.02
C LEU A 136 -21.38 9.73 5.94
N LYS A 137 -22.34 10.53 5.45
CA LYS A 137 -23.59 10.85 6.16
C LYS A 137 -24.44 9.61 6.43
N SER A 138 -24.49 8.67 5.49
CA SER A 138 -25.23 7.41 5.68
C SER A 138 -24.63 6.56 6.81
N VAL A 139 -23.29 6.53 6.92
CA VAL A 139 -22.60 5.84 8.02
C VAL A 139 -22.92 6.48 9.38
N ASP A 140 -22.79 7.81 9.53
CA ASP A 140 -23.13 8.50 10.79
C ASP A 140 -24.60 8.34 11.16
N ALA A 141 -25.52 8.55 10.21
CA ALA A 141 -26.95 8.40 10.45
C ALA A 141 -27.31 6.98 10.88
N TYR A 142 -26.69 5.97 10.26
CA TYR A 142 -26.86 4.57 10.66
C TYR A 142 -26.37 4.34 12.09
N ILE A 143 -25.18 4.83 12.46
CA ILE A 143 -24.64 4.68 13.81
C ILE A 143 -25.53 5.36 14.85
N ARG A 144 -25.99 6.58 14.60
CA ARG A 144 -26.90 7.29 15.51
C ARG A 144 -28.22 6.55 15.70
N LYS A 145 -28.71 5.89 14.65
CA LYS A 145 -29.92 5.06 14.73
C LYS A 145 -29.69 3.79 15.56
N GLN A 146 -28.57 3.09 15.36
CA GLN A 146 -28.28 1.84 16.05
C GLN A 146 -27.77 2.04 17.49
N SER A 147 -27.16 3.19 17.77
CA SER A 147 -26.55 3.51 19.05
C SER A 147 -26.78 4.99 19.41
N PRO A 148 -27.99 5.36 19.84
CA PRO A 148 -28.31 6.74 20.26
C PRO A 148 -27.42 7.28 21.39
N GLU A 149 -26.78 6.38 22.15
CA GLU A 149 -25.81 6.70 23.21
C GLU A 149 -24.42 7.14 22.70
N ALA A 150 -24.15 7.04 21.40
CA ALA A 150 -22.89 7.48 20.79
C ALA A 150 -22.72 9.00 20.97
N GLN A 151 -21.60 9.40 21.59
CA GLN A 151 -21.30 10.80 21.92
C GLN A 151 -20.58 11.52 20.78
N ASN A 152 -19.70 10.80 20.09
CA ASN A 152 -18.91 11.33 18.98
C ASN A 152 -18.70 10.23 17.94
N ILE A 153 -18.92 10.59 16.68
CA ILE A 153 -18.78 9.69 15.54
C ILE A 153 -17.84 10.34 14.54
N VAL A 154 -16.75 9.64 14.21
CA VAL A 154 -15.80 10.04 13.17
C VAL A 154 -15.83 8.99 12.07
N VAL A 155 -16.08 9.44 10.84
CA VAL A 155 -16.06 8.60 9.64
C VAL A 155 -15.06 9.19 8.67
N SER A 156 -14.14 8.38 8.15
CA SER A 156 -13.17 8.82 7.15
C SER A 156 -13.17 7.94 5.91
N LEU A 157 -13.06 8.57 4.75
CA LEU A 157 -12.98 7.94 3.44
C LEU A 157 -11.69 8.37 2.75
N THR A 158 -10.86 7.41 2.37
CA THR A 158 -9.58 7.64 1.68
C THR A 158 -9.56 6.92 0.35
N GLY A 159 -8.98 7.55 -0.67
CA GLY A 159 -8.73 6.95 -1.98
C GLY A 159 -7.35 7.31 -2.49
N VAL A 160 -6.71 6.34 -3.13
CA VAL A 160 -5.43 6.49 -3.84
C VAL A 160 -5.61 5.95 -5.24
N TYR A 161 -5.07 6.69 -6.20
CA TYR A 161 -4.86 6.22 -7.56
C TYR A 161 -3.41 6.45 -7.92
N GLU A 162 -2.68 5.36 -8.08
CA GLU A 162 -1.25 5.38 -8.33
C GLU A 162 -0.94 4.70 -9.67
N GLN A 163 -0.03 5.30 -10.43
CA GLN A 163 0.52 4.76 -11.67
C GLN A 163 2.03 4.67 -11.54
N VAL A 164 2.60 3.52 -11.84
CA VAL A 164 4.04 3.27 -11.67
C VAL A 164 4.65 2.66 -12.91
N LEU A 165 5.89 3.03 -13.20
CA LEU A 165 6.72 2.40 -14.23
C LEU A 165 8.11 2.13 -13.65
N VAL A 166 8.62 0.92 -13.81
CA VAL A 166 9.99 0.57 -13.44
C VAL A 166 10.75 0.11 -14.68
N ALA A 167 11.95 0.62 -14.85
CA ALA A 167 12.86 0.27 -15.93
C ALA A 167 14.26 -0.01 -15.36
N ALA A 168 14.87 -1.13 -15.72
CA ALA A 168 16.13 -1.56 -15.10
C ALA A 168 17.18 -2.06 -16.10
N SER A 169 18.44 -2.08 -15.65
CA SER A 169 19.60 -2.47 -16.44
C SER A 169 19.59 -3.94 -16.87
N ASP A 170 18.83 -4.78 -16.19
CA ASP A 170 18.62 -6.19 -16.54
C ASP A 170 17.60 -6.41 -17.67
N GLY A 171 17.02 -5.32 -18.19
CA GLY A 171 16.02 -5.32 -19.25
C GLY A 171 14.59 -5.17 -18.75
N THR A 172 14.33 -5.12 -17.44
CA THR A 172 12.97 -4.96 -16.92
C THR A 172 12.31 -3.69 -17.45
N TRP A 173 11.05 -3.81 -17.88
CA TRP A 173 10.16 -2.70 -18.21
C TRP A 173 8.75 -3.07 -17.77
N ALA A 174 8.32 -2.59 -16.62
CA ALA A 174 7.06 -2.99 -16.01
C ALA A 174 6.22 -1.77 -15.62
N THR A 175 4.90 -1.90 -15.72
CA THR A 175 3.95 -0.83 -15.38
C THR A 175 2.78 -1.38 -14.58
N ASP A 176 2.22 -0.58 -13.68
CA ASP A 176 1.03 -0.95 -12.91
C ASP A 176 0.12 0.26 -12.64
N ILE A 177 -1.16 -0.02 -12.40
CA ILE A 177 -2.19 0.95 -12.04
C ILE A 177 -2.88 0.46 -10.77
N ARG A 178 -2.66 1.18 -9.67
CA ARG A 178 -2.92 0.75 -8.30
C ARG A 178 -4.02 1.61 -7.67
N PRO A 179 -5.30 1.22 -7.76
CA PRO A 179 -6.33 1.79 -6.92
C PRO A 179 -6.16 1.30 -5.48
N LEU A 180 -6.54 2.13 -4.52
CA LEU A 180 -6.70 1.70 -3.13
C LEU A 180 -7.70 2.62 -2.43
N ILE A 181 -8.73 2.03 -1.83
CA ILE A 181 -9.72 2.76 -1.05
C ILE A 181 -9.77 2.24 0.38
N ARG A 182 -10.21 3.09 1.31
CA ARG A 182 -10.48 2.70 2.69
C ARG A 182 -11.58 3.56 3.29
N LEU A 183 -12.49 2.91 4.01
CA LEU A 183 -13.48 3.55 4.87
C LEU A 183 -13.15 3.15 6.31
N ASN A 184 -13.08 4.11 7.21
CA ASN A 184 -12.94 3.88 8.64
C ASN A 184 -14.09 4.54 9.38
N CYS A 185 -14.45 3.93 10.49
CA CYS A 185 -15.43 4.42 11.45
C CYS A 185 -14.85 4.32 12.86
N SER A 186 -15.03 5.38 13.65
CA SER A 186 -14.72 5.43 15.07
C SER A 186 -15.91 5.98 15.83
N VAL A 187 -16.31 5.30 16.90
CA VAL A 187 -17.45 5.65 17.76
C VAL A 187 -16.95 5.77 19.19
N VAL A 188 -17.29 6.89 19.83
CA VAL A 188 -17.05 7.11 21.26
C VAL A 188 -18.37 7.01 22.02
N MET A 189 -18.36 6.28 23.13
CA MET A 189 -19.49 6.12 24.02
C MET A 189 -19.12 6.54 25.44
N GLU A 190 -20.11 7.01 26.19
CA GLU A 190 -19.97 7.34 27.61
C GLU A 190 -21.06 6.66 28.44
N LYS A 191 -20.67 6.07 29.57
CA LYS A 191 -21.60 5.55 30.58
C LYS A 191 -21.02 5.77 31.97
N ASN A 192 -21.78 6.42 32.85
CA ASN A 192 -21.39 6.69 34.23
C ASN A 192 -20.02 7.40 34.36
N GLY A 193 -19.73 8.35 33.47
CA GLY A 193 -18.45 9.08 33.43
C GLY A 193 -17.27 8.32 32.83
N ARG A 194 -17.42 7.03 32.49
CA ARG A 194 -16.42 6.28 31.71
C ARG A 194 -16.65 6.51 30.23
N ARG A 195 -15.59 6.87 29.50
CA ARG A 195 -15.60 7.01 28.03
C ARG A 195 -14.73 5.94 27.40
N GLU A 196 -15.24 5.32 26.35
CA GLU A 196 -14.49 4.33 25.56
C GLU A 196 -14.76 4.52 24.07
N ARG A 197 -13.83 4.00 23.26
CA ARG A 197 -13.87 4.09 21.80
C ARG A 197 -13.84 2.71 21.17
N GLY A 198 -14.62 2.53 20.12
CA GLY A 198 -14.55 1.40 19.20
C GLY A 198 -14.32 1.88 17.77
N GLY A 199 -13.64 1.08 16.97
CA GLY A 199 -13.37 1.41 15.59
C GLY A 199 -13.42 0.18 14.69
N SER A 200 -13.73 0.42 13.42
CA SER A 200 -13.72 -0.59 12.38
C SER A 200 -13.39 0.07 11.05
N GLY A 201 -12.85 -0.70 10.11
CA GLY A 201 -12.57 -0.19 8.77
C GLY A 201 -12.28 -1.32 7.81
N VAL A 202 -12.57 -1.07 6.54
CA VAL A 202 -12.29 -2.02 5.46
C VAL A 202 -11.88 -1.23 4.22
N GLY A 203 -11.21 -1.92 3.30
CA GLY A 203 -10.73 -1.35 2.07
C GLY A 203 -10.14 -2.44 1.18
N GLY A 204 -9.68 -2.02 0.02
CA GLY A 204 -9.16 -2.91 -1.00
C GLY A 204 -8.74 -2.13 -2.22
N ARG A 205 -8.20 -2.86 -3.20
CA ARG A 205 -7.75 -2.28 -4.47
C ARG A 205 -8.91 -2.29 -5.46
N THR A 206 -9.84 -1.36 -5.24
CA THR A 206 -11.09 -1.22 -6.01
C THR A 206 -11.62 0.22 -5.88
N ASP A 207 -12.86 0.46 -6.29
CA ASP A 207 -13.55 1.76 -6.18
C ASP A 207 -14.57 1.84 -5.04
N TYR A 208 -15.02 3.06 -4.75
CA TYR A 208 -15.91 3.35 -3.61
C TYR A 208 -17.26 2.64 -3.64
N GLY A 209 -17.70 2.12 -4.80
CA GLY A 209 -18.88 1.27 -4.90
C GLY A 209 -18.79 0.04 -4.00
N TYR A 210 -17.58 -0.42 -3.67
CA TYR A 210 -17.31 -1.50 -2.74
C TYR A 210 -18.00 -1.34 -1.37
N PHE A 211 -18.13 -0.11 -0.87
CA PHE A 211 -18.77 0.16 0.43
C PHE A 211 -20.30 0.08 0.38
N LEU A 212 -20.87 0.13 -0.82
CA LEU A 212 -22.31 0.05 -1.08
C LEU A 212 -22.76 -1.36 -1.50
N GLU A 213 -21.84 -2.32 -1.56
CA GLU A 213 -22.17 -3.71 -1.86
C GLU A 213 -22.98 -4.36 -0.73
N MET A 214 -23.93 -5.22 -1.11
CA MET A 214 -24.67 -6.06 -0.17
C MET A 214 -23.85 -7.31 0.17
N VAL A 215 -23.57 -7.50 1.46
CA VAL A 215 -22.87 -8.66 2.02
C VAL A 215 -23.74 -9.23 3.13
N ASP A 216 -24.10 -10.50 3.01
CA ASP A 216 -24.96 -11.21 3.97
C ASP A 216 -26.26 -10.46 4.32
N GLY A 217 -26.86 -9.80 3.32
CA GLY A 217 -28.11 -9.07 3.48
C GLY A 217 -27.99 -7.67 4.11
N GLN A 218 -26.77 -7.14 4.27
CA GLN A 218 -26.52 -5.76 4.75
C GLN A 218 -25.56 -5.02 3.84
N LEU A 219 -25.65 -3.69 3.80
CA LEU A 219 -24.65 -2.89 3.09
C LEU A 219 -23.31 -3.01 3.82
N ARG A 220 -22.22 -3.12 3.08
CA ARG A 220 -20.87 -3.30 3.67
C ARG A 220 -20.55 -2.20 4.69
N TYR A 221 -20.93 -0.94 4.44
CA TYR A 221 -20.70 0.14 5.40
C TYR A 221 -21.47 -0.03 6.72
N GLU A 222 -22.64 -0.68 6.69
CA GLU A 222 -23.42 -0.97 7.90
C GLU A 222 -22.73 -2.04 8.76
N GLN A 223 -22.12 -3.06 8.14
CA GLN A 223 -21.32 -4.05 8.85
C GLN A 223 -20.11 -3.41 9.58
N ILE A 224 -19.44 -2.46 8.93
CA ILE A 224 -18.33 -1.70 9.53
C ILE A 224 -18.84 -0.87 10.71
N ALA A 225 -19.95 -0.14 10.53
CA ALA A 225 -20.57 0.67 11.58
C ALA A 225 -20.96 -0.18 12.80
N ASN A 226 -21.59 -1.35 12.56
CA ASN A 226 -21.98 -2.29 13.60
C ASN A 226 -20.78 -2.81 14.39
N GLU A 227 -19.67 -3.14 13.72
CA GLU A 227 -18.47 -3.59 14.43
C GLU A 227 -17.82 -2.47 15.25
N ALA A 228 -17.79 -1.23 14.75
CA ALA A 228 -17.28 -0.09 15.52
C ALA A 228 -18.12 0.16 16.79
N ILE A 229 -19.45 0.09 16.68
CA ILE A 229 -20.39 0.17 17.82
C ILE A 229 -20.12 -0.94 18.83
N LYS A 230 -20.04 -2.18 18.35
CA LYS A 230 -19.81 -3.36 19.19
C LYS A 230 -18.49 -3.25 19.94
N MET A 231 -17.41 -2.85 19.27
CA MET A 231 -16.10 -2.65 19.90
C MET A 231 -16.16 -1.57 20.99
N ALA A 232 -16.88 -0.47 20.77
CA ALA A 232 -17.03 0.58 21.79
C ALA A 232 -17.78 0.06 23.02
N LYS A 233 -18.84 -0.72 22.83
CA LYS A 233 -19.63 -1.33 23.91
C LYS A 233 -18.81 -2.36 24.70
N VAL A 234 -18.09 -3.24 24.01
CA VAL A 234 -17.20 -4.22 24.65
C VAL A 234 -16.15 -3.53 25.50
N ASN A 235 -15.50 -2.48 24.98
CA ASN A 235 -14.48 -1.74 25.72
C ASN A 235 -15.07 -1.04 26.96
N LEU A 236 -16.30 -0.50 26.86
CA LEU A 236 -16.98 0.16 27.96
C LEU A 236 -17.30 -0.77 29.13
N GLU A 237 -17.55 -2.05 28.84
CA GLU A 237 -17.86 -3.10 29.82
C GLU A 237 -16.61 -3.87 30.26
N ALA A 238 -15.47 -3.70 29.58
CA ALA A 238 -14.25 -4.43 29.87
C ALA A 238 -13.74 -4.16 31.29
N ILE A 239 -13.28 -5.23 31.93
CA ILE A 239 -12.57 -5.24 33.22
C ILE A 239 -11.07 -5.48 32.98
N ASP A 240 -10.27 -5.40 34.05
CA ASP A 240 -8.85 -5.70 33.99
C ASP A 240 -8.59 -7.11 33.46
N ALA A 241 -7.67 -7.22 32.49
CA ALA A 241 -7.24 -8.49 31.96
C ALA A 241 -6.35 -9.24 32.99
N PRO A 242 -6.41 -10.59 33.04
CA PRO A 242 -5.51 -11.38 33.90
C PRO A 242 -4.05 -11.25 33.44
N ALA A 243 -3.12 -11.33 34.40
CA ALA A 243 -1.68 -11.24 34.14
C ALA A 243 -0.99 -12.61 34.21
N GLY A 244 0.02 -12.82 33.34
CA GLY A 244 0.87 -14.00 33.34
C GLY A 244 0.72 -14.88 32.09
N THR A 245 1.49 -15.95 32.03
CA THR A 245 1.43 -16.93 30.95
C THR A 245 0.13 -17.74 31.04
N MET A 246 -0.65 -17.71 29.96
CA MET A 246 -1.89 -18.48 29.86
C MET A 246 -2.16 -18.90 28.42
N PRO A 247 -2.99 -19.92 28.18
CA PRO A 247 -3.50 -20.23 26.84
C PRO A 247 -4.30 -19.06 26.28
N VAL A 248 -4.07 -18.74 25.00
CA VAL A 248 -4.79 -17.68 24.28
C VAL A 248 -5.40 -18.26 23.01
N ILE A 249 -6.69 -18.00 22.79
CA ILE A 249 -7.37 -18.33 21.54
C ILE A 249 -7.50 -17.05 20.73
N LEU A 250 -6.89 -17.05 19.54
CA LEU A 250 -7.01 -15.94 18.60
C LEU A 250 -8.14 -16.20 17.61
N GLY A 251 -8.96 -15.19 17.36
CA GLY A 251 -9.95 -15.22 16.29
C GLY A 251 -9.29 -15.21 14.90
N SER A 252 -10.06 -15.56 13.86
CA SER A 252 -9.60 -15.46 12.47
C SER A 252 -9.46 -14.01 12.00
N GLY A 253 -8.69 -13.79 10.93
CA GLY A 253 -8.58 -12.49 10.26
C GLY A 253 -7.46 -11.63 10.84
N TRP A 254 -7.77 -10.41 11.28
CA TRP A 254 -6.78 -9.43 11.76
C TRP A 254 -5.87 -9.91 12.91
N PRO A 255 -6.29 -10.79 13.84
CA PRO A 255 -5.36 -11.37 14.83
C PRO A 255 -4.18 -12.15 14.21
N GLY A 256 -4.23 -12.42 12.90
CA GLY A 256 -3.09 -12.87 12.09
C GLY A 256 -1.88 -11.92 12.10
N VAL A 257 -1.98 -10.72 12.69
CA VAL A 257 -0.81 -9.91 13.10
C VAL A 257 0.21 -10.75 13.87
N LEU A 258 -0.22 -11.76 14.64
CA LEU A 258 0.71 -12.73 15.24
C LEU A 258 1.69 -13.29 14.22
N LEU A 259 1.22 -13.69 13.03
CA LEU A 259 2.07 -14.27 12.00
C LEU A 259 3.01 -13.22 11.40
N HIS A 260 2.50 -12.00 11.19
CA HIS A 260 3.29 -10.88 10.67
C HIS A 260 4.51 -10.57 11.56
N GLU A 261 4.28 -10.47 12.87
CA GLU A 261 5.34 -10.13 13.83
C GLU A 261 6.23 -11.34 14.18
N ALA A 262 5.63 -12.50 14.44
CA ALA A 262 6.37 -13.65 14.96
C ALA A 262 7.26 -14.31 13.90
N VAL A 263 6.81 -14.32 12.65
CA VAL A 263 7.56 -14.95 11.55
C VAL A 263 7.75 -14.04 10.34
N GLY A 264 6.78 -13.19 10.00
CA GLY A 264 6.76 -12.41 8.75
C GLY A 264 8.03 -11.58 8.57
N HIS A 265 8.25 -10.59 9.44
CA HIS A 265 9.47 -9.77 9.40
C HIS A 265 10.75 -10.61 9.55
N GLY A 266 10.73 -11.64 10.40
CA GLY A 266 11.87 -12.53 10.59
C GLY A 266 12.28 -13.31 9.32
N LEU A 267 11.36 -13.49 8.37
CA LEU A 267 11.59 -14.19 7.11
C LEU A 267 11.90 -13.25 5.94
N GLU A 268 11.90 -11.93 6.15
CA GLU A 268 12.35 -10.96 5.14
C GLU A 268 13.83 -11.21 4.77
N GLY A 269 14.10 -11.18 3.46
CA GLY A 269 15.36 -11.69 2.90
C GLY A 269 16.59 -10.87 3.30
N ASP A 270 16.44 -9.60 3.63
CA ASP A 270 17.55 -8.72 3.97
C ASP A 270 18.13 -9.02 5.36
N PHE A 271 17.30 -9.30 6.37
CA PHE A 271 17.76 -9.79 7.68
C PHE A 271 18.42 -11.16 7.57
N ASN A 272 17.83 -12.04 6.76
CA ASN A 272 18.34 -13.39 6.58
C ASN A 272 19.70 -13.40 5.90
N ARG A 273 19.88 -12.60 4.84
CA ARG A 273 21.15 -12.40 4.14
C ARG A 273 22.24 -11.83 5.07
N LYS A 274 21.88 -10.89 5.96
CA LYS A 274 22.81 -10.30 6.94
C LYS A 274 23.13 -11.22 8.12
N GLY A 275 22.40 -12.33 8.29
CA GLY A 275 22.56 -13.21 9.45
C GLY A 275 21.97 -12.65 10.74
N SER A 276 21.16 -11.58 10.68
CA SER A 276 20.62 -10.90 11.86
C SER A 276 19.24 -11.41 12.27
N SER A 277 18.63 -12.28 11.47
CA SER A 277 17.35 -12.92 11.81
C SER A 277 17.57 -14.18 12.65
N ASN A 278 16.63 -14.45 13.56
CA ASN A 278 16.54 -15.75 14.23
C ASN A 278 16.31 -16.92 13.25
N TYR A 279 15.85 -16.62 12.03
CA TYR A 279 15.58 -17.60 10.97
C TYR A 279 16.76 -17.79 9.98
N SER A 280 17.87 -17.05 10.14
CA SER A 280 19.03 -17.18 9.27
C SER A 280 19.58 -18.62 9.29
N GLY A 281 19.68 -19.24 8.11
CA GLY A 281 20.18 -20.60 7.96
C GLY A 281 19.23 -21.69 8.47
N LYS A 282 17.94 -21.39 8.67
CA LYS A 282 16.92 -22.34 9.17
C LYS A 282 16.02 -22.95 8.09
N ILE A 283 16.39 -22.82 6.81
CA ILE A 283 15.69 -23.51 5.73
C ILE A 283 15.82 -25.02 5.92
N GLY A 284 14.68 -25.73 5.98
CA GLY A 284 14.61 -27.17 6.21
C GLY A 284 14.43 -27.58 7.67
N GLU A 285 14.50 -26.63 8.60
CA GLU A 285 14.32 -26.88 10.04
C GLU A 285 12.86 -26.67 10.47
N VAL A 286 12.48 -27.31 11.58
CA VAL A 286 11.17 -27.10 12.21
C VAL A 286 11.19 -25.79 12.98
N VAL A 287 10.46 -24.79 12.49
CA VAL A 287 10.38 -23.42 13.07
C VAL A 287 8.99 -23.06 13.61
N ALA A 288 8.01 -23.94 13.43
CA ALA A 288 6.65 -23.82 13.95
C ALA A 288 6.08 -25.22 14.24
N SER A 289 4.90 -25.30 14.85
CA SER A 289 4.17 -26.56 15.00
C SER A 289 3.86 -27.19 13.64
N GLU A 290 3.79 -28.52 13.55
CA GLU A 290 3.41 -29.26 12.34
C GLU A 290 1.99 -28.91 11.83
N LEU A 291 1.16 -28.29 12.68
CA LEU A 291 -0.17 -27.81 12.32
C LEU A 291 -0.14 -26.50 11.50
N CYS A 292 1.01 -25.84 11.39
CA CYS A 292 1.14 -24.51 10.81
C CYS A 292 1.71 -24.55 9.39
N THR A 293 0.93 -24.06 8.42
CA THR A 293 1.41 -23.65 7.10
C THR A 293 1.17 -22.16 6.94
N ILE A 294 2.24 -21.39 6.72
CA ILE A 294 2.19 -19.93 6.61
C ILE A 294 2.66 -19.55 5.20
N VAL A 295 1.92 -18.64 4.55
CA VAL A 295 2.22 -18.16 3.21
C VAL A 295 2.18 -16.64 3.19
N ASP A 296 3.10 -16.03 2.45
CA ASP A 296 2.94 -14.68 1.91
C ASP A 296 2.42 -14.81 0.48
N ASN A 297 1.38 -14.06 0.13
CA ASN A 297 0.68 -14.22 -1.15
C ASN A 297 0.27 -12.86 -1.70
N GLY A 298 1.05 -12.37 -2.67
CA GLY A 298 0.80 -11.10 -3.36
C GLY A 298 -0.30 -11.21 -4.43
N ALA A 299 -0.77 -12.41 -4.73
CA ALA A 299 -1.61 -12.76 -5.87
C ALA A 299 -3.11 -12.95 -5.54
N MET A 300 -3.61 -12.28 -4.50
CA MET A 300 -5.02 -12.32 -4.13
C MET A 300 -5.82 -11.18 -4.80
N PHE A 301 -6.87 -11.50 -5.54
CA PHE A 301 -7.65 -10.45 -6.23
C PHE A 301 -8.24 -9.39 -5.28
N ASP A 302 -8.13 -8.13 -5.69
CA ASP A 302 -8.67 -6.91 -5.06
C ASP A 302 -8.27 -6.67 -3.60
N ARG A 303 -7.35 -7.47 -3.03
CA ARG A 303 -6.91 -7.29 -1.64
C ARG A 303 -5.98 -6.08 -1.52
N ARG A 304 -6.05 -5.41 -0.37
CA ARG A 304 -5.19 -4.27 -0.02
C ARG A 304 -3.69 -4.58 -0.16
N GLY A 305 -3.26 -5.77 0.26
CA GLY A 305 -1.85 -6.18 0.26
C GLY A 305 -1.34 -6.77 -1.06
N SER A 306 -2.23 -6.99 -2.03
CA SER A 306 -1.83 -7.60 -3.31
C SER A 306 -1.12 -6.62 -4.22
N ILE A 307 -0.40 -7.17 -5.18
CA ILE A 307 0.36 -6.44 -6.19
C ILE A 307 0.22 -7.16 -7.54
N SER A 308 0.08 -6.43 -8.64
CA SER A 308 0.22 -7.06 -9.98
C SER A 308 1.70 -7.30 -10.27
N ILE A 309 2.52 -6.31 -9.93
CA ILE A 309 3.99 -6.35 -9.89
C ILE A 309 4.44 -5.63 -8.61
N ASP A 310 5.54 -6.09 -8.02
CA ASP A 310 6.24 -5.30 -7.00
C ASP A 310 6.92 -4.06 -7.62
N ASP A 311 7.56 -3.26 -6.77
CA ASP A 311 8.21 -2.02 -7.19
C ASP A 311 9.52 -2.24 -7.96
N GLU A 312 9.98 -3.49 -8.07
CA GLU A 312 11.11 -3.89 -8.92
C GLU A 312 10.64 -4.50 -10.24
N GLY A 313 9.32 -4.63 -10.44
CA GLY A 313 8.72 -5.13 -11.68
C GLY A 313 8.58 -6.64 -11.72
N VAL A 314 8.68 -7.33 -10.58
CA VAL A 314 8.48 -8.77 -10.46
C VAL A 314 6.98 -9.06 -10.26
N PRO A 315 6.36 -9.94 -11.08
CA PRO A 315 4.97 -10.34 -10.88
C PRO A 315 4.73 -10.98 -9.51
N ALA A 316 3.53 -10.76 -8.95
CA ALA A 316 3.13 -11.43 -7.71
C ALA A 316 3.21 -12.96 -7.79
N GLN A 317 3.54 -13.56 -6.64
CA GLN A 317 3.66 -15.00 -6.41
C GLN A 317 2.61 -15.48 -5.41
#